data_AF-Q6B381-F1
#
_entry.id   AF-Q6B381-F1
#
_cell.length_a   1.000
_cell.length_b   1.000
_cell.length_c   1.000
_cell.angle_alpha   90.00
_cell.angle_beta   90.00
_cell.angle_gamma   90.00
#
_symmetry.space_group_name_H-M   'P 1'
#
loop_
_entity.id
_entity.type
_entity.pdbx_description
1 polymer ?
#
loop_
_entity_poly.entity_id
_entity_poly.type
_entity_poly.pdbx_seq_one_letter_code
_entity_poly.pdbx_strand_id
1 'polypeptide(L)'
;MQSDPDYRDNQSRNQCAWLDRHPEYWRNYREANPEYVKRNKSRQRSKHDLQQEVDLAKMDVSRVMVLRVGLYRIEQIPSGEAACCEEWIVKITPLCIGCPCKKGRVQR
;
A
#
# COMPACT_ATOMS: atom_id res chain seq x y z
N MET A 1 2.62 22.72 12.13
CA MET A 1 1.32 22.03 12.04
C MET A 1 1.33 20.80 11.12
N GLN A 2 2.10 20.73 10.03
CA GLN A 2 2.11 19.52 9.16
C GLN A 2 2.81 18.28 9.74
N SER A 3 3.66 18.44 10.75
CA SER A 3 4.39 17.33 11.41
C SER A 3 3.99 17.16 12.88
N ASP A 4 2.76 17.51 13.23
CA ASP A 4 2.24 17.29 14.57
C ASP A 4 1.71 15.83 14.66
N PRO A 5 2.36 14.94 15.42
CA PRO A 5 1.91 13.55 15.56
C PRO A 5 0.51 13.47 16.19
N ASP A 6 0.17 14.37 17.12
CA ASP A 6 -1.15 14.41 17.76
C ASP A 6 -2.24 14.79 16.77
N TYR A 7 -1.90 15.60 15.76
CA TYR A 7 -2.82 15.94 14.68
C TYR A 7 -3.21 14.72 13.84
N ARG A 8 -2.24 13.85 13.52
CA ARG A 8 -2.48 12.64 12.72
C ARG A 8 -3.31 11.61 13.47
N ASP A 9 -3.01 11.41 14.75
CA ASP A 9 -3.77 10.49 15.60
C ASP A 9 -5.20 10.99 15.83
N ASN A 10 -5.36 12.28 16.08
CA ASN A 10 -6.67 12.90 16.19
C ASN A 10 -7.47 12.78 14.88
N GLN A 11 -6.83 12.98 13.72
CA GLN A 11 -7.49 12.77 12.42
C GLN A 11 -7.97 11.33 12.25
N SER A 12 -7.12 10.35 12.56
CA SER A 12 -7.46 8.93 12.47
C SER A 12 -8.66 8.58 13.37
N ARG A 13 -8.59 8.96 14.65
CA ARG A 13 -9.68 8.73 15.61
C ARG A 13 -11.00 9.37 15.16
N ASN A 14 -10.94 10.59 14.64
CA ASN A 14 -12.13 11.29 14.16
C ASN A 14 -12.72 10.62 12.91
N GLN A 15 -11.89 10.13 11.98
CA GLN A 15 -12.35 9.39 10.81
C GLN A 15 -13.03 8.08 11.21
N CYS A 16 -12.40 7.29 12.11
CA CYS A 16 -12.99 6.04 12.61
C CYS A 16 -14.31 6.30 13.32
N ALA A 17 -14.35 7.23 14.28
CA ALA A 17 -15.56 7.55 15.03
C ALA A 17 -16.68 8.12 14.14
N TRP A 18 -16.35 8.74 13.01
CA TRP A 18 -17.35 9.20 12.04
C TRP A 18 -17.89 8.04 11.19
N LEU A 19 -17.04 7.13 10.73
CA LEU A 19 -17.45 5.95 9.97
C LEU A 19 -18.35 5.03 10.81
N ASP A 20 -17.99 4.80 12.08
CA ASP A 20 -18.79 4.00 13.01
C ASP A 20 -20.19 4.56 13.24
N ARG A 21 -20.31 5.90 13.30
CA ARG A 21 -21.60 6.60 13.46
C ARG A 21 -22.41 6.68 12.17
N HIS A 22 -21.76 6.55 11.01
CA HIS A 22 -22.37 6.79 9.70
C HIS A 22 -22.07 5.68 8.68
N PRO A 23 -22.38 4.41 8.98
CA PRO A 23 -22.00 3.27 8.13
C PRO A 23 -22.64 3.35 6.73
N GLU A 24 -23.86 3.86 6.63
CA GLU A 24 -24.61 3.94 5.37
C GLU A 24 -24.38 5.25 4.60
N TYR A 25 -23.61 6.21 5.13
CA TYR A 25 -23.48 7.55 4.54
C TYR A 25 -23.02 7.49 3.09
N TRP A 26 -21.99 6.71 2.78
CA TRP A 26 -21.46 6.62 1.41
C TRP A 26 -22.41 5.91 0.44
N ARG A 27 -23.28 5.02 0.93
CA ARG A 27 -24.32 4.40 0.11
C ARG A 27 -25.39 5.44 -0.21
N ASN A 28 -25.93 6.09 0.81
CA ASN A 28 -26.98 7.10 0.68
C ASN A 28 -26.52 8.31 -0.15
N TYR A 29 -25.28 8.77 0.04
CA TYR A 29 -24.70 9.85 -0.73
C TYR A 29 -24.64 9.52 -2.23
N ARG A 30 -24.24 8.29 -2.59
CA ARG A 30 -24.17 7.85 -3.99
C ARG A 30 -25.55 7.69 -4.62
N GLU A 31 -26.52 7.20 -3.86
CA GLU A 31 -27.91 7.09 -4.30
C GLU A 31 -28.54 8.47 -4.52
N ALA A 32 -28.30 9.41 -3.61
CA ALA A 32 -28.80 10.78 -3.70
C ALA A 32 -28.10 11.62 -4.77
N ASN A 33 -26.87 11.27 -5.18
CA ASN A 33 -26.07 12.04 -6.14
C ASN A 33 -25.65 11.21 -7.36
N PRO A 34 -26.59 10.62 -8.12
CA PRO A 34 -26.27 9.70 -9.22
C PRO A 34 -25.48 10.38 -10.34
N GLU A 35 -25.76 11.66 -10.62
CA GLU A 35 -25.05 12.44 -11.64
C GLU A 35 -23.59 12.73 -11.26
N TYR A 36 -23.32 13.01 -9.97
CA TYR A 36 -21.96 13.13 -9.48
C TYR A 36 -21.19 11.81 -9.64
N VAL A 37 -21.82 10.69 -9.28
CA VAL A 37 -21.22 9.35 -9.40
C VAL A 37 -20.92 9.01 -10.86
N LYS A 38 -21.86 9.26 -11.78
CA LYS A 38 -21.67 9.03 -13.23
C LYS A 38 -20.51 9.86 -13.77
N ARG A 39 -20.45 11.16 -13.45
CA ARG A 39 -19.38 12.06 -13.88
C ARG A 39 -18.02 11.66 -13.31
N ASN A 40 -17.96 11.28 -12.04
CA ASN A 40 -16.70 10.83 -11.45
C ASN A 40 -16.22 9.52 -12.07
N LYS A 41 -17.15 8.58 -12.34
CA LYS A 41 -16.85 7.32 -13.01
C LYS A 41 -16.35 7.52 -14.44
N SER A 42 -16.94 8.43 -15.22
CA SER A 42 -16.45 8.75 -16.56
C SER A 42 -15.06 9.40 -16.53
N ARG A 43 -14.83 10.36 -15.63
CA ARG A 43 -13.49 10.96 -15.45
C ARG A 43 -12.44 9.95 -15.02
N GLN A 44 -12.79 9.01 -14.14
CA GLN A 44 -11.87 7.94 -13.74
C GLN A 44 -11.56 6.98 -14.88
N ARG A 45 -12.53 6.65 -15.75
CA ARG A 45 -12.29 5.86 -16.96
C ARG A 45 -11.36 6.58 -17.93
N SER A 46 -11.66 7.83 -18.27
CA SER A 46 -10.79 8.62 -19.15
C SER A 46 -9.38 8.77 -18.60
N LYS A 47 -9.23 8.92 -17.28
CA LYS A 47 -7.92 8.93 -16.62
C LYS A 47 -7.21 7.58 -16.71
N HIS A 48 -7.92 6.48 -16.46
CA HIS A 48 -7.36 5.14 -16.61
C HIS A 48 -6.92 4.87 -18.06
N ASP A 49 -7.70 5.31 -19.04
CA ASP A 49 -7.37 5.13 -20.46
C ASP A 49 -6.16 5.98 -20.87
N LEU A 50 -6.09 7.25 -20.41
CA LEU A 50 -4.92 8.12 -20.61
C LEU A 50 -3.68 7.66 -19.83
N GLN A 51 -3.86 7.00 -18.68
CA GLN A 51 -2.77 6.55 -17.83
C GLN A 51 -2.36 5.09 -18.11
N GLN A 52 -3.11 4.32 -18.90
CA GLN A 52 -2.59 3.07 -19.46
C GLN A 52 -1.43 3.33 -20.44
N GLU A 53 -1.32 4.54 -21.01
CA GLU A 53 -0.14 4.96 -21.78
C GLU A 53 1.03 5.42 -20.91
N VAL A 54 0.80 5.70 -19.62
CA VAL A 54 1.83 6.20 -18.68
C VAL A 54 1.80 5.37 -17.40
N ASP A 55 2.64 4.34 -17.39
CA ASP A 55 2.97 3.42 -16.29
C ASP A 55 2.47 3.88 -14.91
N LEU A 56 1.32 3.33 -14.52
CA LEU A 56 0.53 3.75 -13.36
C LEU A 56 1.17 3.28 -12.04
N ALA A 57 1.98 4.14 -11.43
CA ALA A 57 2.17 4.12 -9.99
C ALA A 57 1.04 4.93 -9.31
N LYS A 58 -0.08 4.26 -9.01
CA LYS A 58 -1.00 4.72 -7.96
C LYS A 58 -0.26 4.53 -6.63
N MET A 59 -0.21 5.56 -5.79
CA MET A 59 0.61 5.60 -4.57
C MET A 59 0.33 4.49 -3.52
N ASP A 60 -0.66 3.62 -3.75
CA ASP A 60 -1.08 2.55 -2.83
C ASP A 60 -1.12 1.15 -3.49
N VAL A 61 -0.65 1.02 -4.73
CA VAL A 61 -0.38 -0.30 -5.30
C VAL A 61 1.11 -0.51 -5.11
N SER A 62 1.50 -1.38 -4.15
CA SER A 62 2.87 -1.88 -4.10
C SER A 62 3.25 -2.23 -5.52
N ARG A 63 4.24 -1.52 -6.08
CA ARG A 63 4.82 -1.81 -7.39
C ARG A 63 4.86 -3.32 -7.49
N VAL A 64 4.08 -3.93 -8.38
CA VAL A 64 3.95 -5.39 -8.45
C VAL A 64 5.37 -5.91 -8.61
N MET A 65 5.98 -6.28 -7.49
CA MET A 65 7.24 -6.99 -7.50
C MET A 65 6.80 -8.32 -8.03
N VAL A 66 6.99 -8.52 -9.33
CA VAL A 66 6.90 -9.83 -9.93
C VAL A 66 8.02 -10.64 -9.29
N LEU A 67 7.73 -11.22 -8.13
CA LEU A 67 8.59 -12.17 -7.46
C LEU A 67 8.70 -13.34 -8.42
N ARG A 68 9.91 -13.54 -8.94
CA ARG A 68 10.18 -14.68 -9.81
C ARG A 68 9.95 -15.96 -9.00
N VAL A 69 9.48 -17.02 -9.65
CA VAL A 69 9.41 -18.32 -9.00
C VAL A 69 10.83 -18.73 -8.59
N GLY A 70 11.04 -19.04 -7.31
CA GLY A 70 12.38 -19.33 -6.77
C GLY A 70 12.37 -19.54 -5.26
N LEU A 71 13.53 -19.88 -4.69
CA LEU A 71 13.70 -19.91 -3.24
C LEU A 71 13.99 -18.52 -2.70
N TYR A 72 13.45 -18.26 -1.52
CA TYR A 72 13.63 -16.99 -0.82
C TYR A 72 13.96 -17.24 0.64
N ARG A 73 14.78 -16.35 1.22
CA ARG A 73 15.04 -16.27 2.66
C ARG A 73 14.27 -15.08 3.23
N ILE A 74 13.59 -15.30 4.35
CA ILE A 74 12.84 -14.28 5.09
C ILE A 74 13.56 -14.04 6.42
N GLU A 75 13.89 -12.79 6.70
CA GLU A 75 14.48 -12.35 7.98
C GLU A 75 13.58 -11.29 8.62
N GLN A 76 13.35 -11.38 9.93
CA GLN A 76 12.64 -10.33 10.66
C GLN A 76 13.57 -9.15 10.88
N ILE A 77 13.09 -7.94 10.61
CA ILE A 77 13.78 -6.72 11.01
C ILE A 77 13.18 -6.31 12.35
N PRO A 78 13.99 -6.19 13.43
CA PRO A 78 13.48 -5.67 14.68
C PRO A 78 13.00 -4.23 14.43
N SER A 79 11.68 -4.03 14.49
CA SER A 79 11.10 -2.69 14.40
C SER A 79 11.40 -1.98 15.71
N GLY A 80 12.08 -0.83 15.64
CA GLY A 80 12.12 0.12 16.74
C GLY A 80 10.70 0.47 17.14
N GLU A 81 10.50 0.57 18.45
CA GLU A 81 9.25 0.63 19.21
C GLU A 81 8.04 1.29 18.52
N ALA A 82 6.88 0.67 18.78
CA ALA A 82 5.50 1.12 18.55
C ALA A 82 4.89 0.87 17.16
N ALA A 83 4.23 -0.28 17.03
CA ALA A 83 3.10 -0.44 16.12
C ALA A 83 1.91 -0.97 16.92
N CYS A 84 0.84 -0.18 16.95
CA CYS A 84 -0.47 -0.56 17.50
C CYS A 84 -1.15 -1.68 16.67
N CYS A 85 -0.51 -2.16 15.61
CA CYS A 85 -1.02 -3.22 14.75
C CYS A 85 0.03 -4.33 14.67
N GLU A 86 -0.42 -5.58 14.61
CA GLU A 86 0.36 -6.82 14.47
C GLU A 86 1.09 -6.93 13.11
N GLU A 87 1.75 -5.86 12.67
CA GLU A 87 2.38 -5.77 11.37
C GLU A 87 3.89 -5.98 11.51
N TRP A 88 4.38 -7.08 10.94
CA TRP A 88 5.79 -7.46 10.98
C TRP A 88 6.51 -7.02 9.71
N ILE A 89 7.58 -6.23 9.86
CA ILE A 89 8.45 -5.87 8.74
C ILE A 89 9.48 -6.99 8.53
N VAL A 90 9.49 -7.57 7.33
CA VAL A 90 10.42 -8.64 6.96
C VAL A 90 11.23 -8.28 5.72
N LYS A 91 12.48 -8.74 5.70
CA LYS A 91 13.36 -8.69 4.52
C LYS A 91 13.26 -10.01 3.76
N ILE A 92 12.88 -9.94 2.48
CA ILE A 92 12.81 -11.09 1.57
C ILE A 92 13.97 -11.03 0.57
N THR A 93 14.82 -12.07 0.52
CA THR A 93 15.98 -12.14 -0.38
C THR A 93 15.93 -13.40 -1.25
N PRO A 94 16.04 -13.31 -2.59
CA PRO A 94 16.11 -14.49 -3.46
C PRO A 94 17.39 -15.29 -3.19
N LEU A 95 17.26 -16.61 -3.06
CA LEU A 95 18.36 -17.55 -2.98
C LEU A 95 18.54 -18.23 -4.33
N CYS A 96 19.69 -18.01 -4.96
CA CYS A 96 20.06 -18.77 -6.13
C CYS A 96 20.71 -20.09 -5.70
N ILE A 97 19.99 -21.21 -5.85
CA ILE A 97 20.53 -22.55 -5.54
C ILE A 97 21.65 -22.94 -6.53
N GLY A 98 21.64 -22.38 -7.75
CA GLY A 98 22.60 -22.71 -8.82
C GLY A 98 23.45 -21.55 -9.35
N CYS A 99 23.54 -20.39 -8.68
CA CYS A 99 24.33 -19.28 -9.22
C CYS A 99 25.85 -19.47 -8.98
N PRO A 100 26.70 -19.29 -10.00
CA PRO A 100 28.16 -19.36 -9.86
C PRO A 100 28.77 -18.29 -8.94
N CYS A 101 27.99 -17.31 -8.45
CA CYS A 101 28.45 -16.32 -7.47
C CYS A 101 28.86 -16.92 -6.11
N LYS A 102 28.67 -18.22 -5.88
CA LYS A 102 29.25 -18.95 -4.73
C LYS A 102 30.73 -19.28 -4.87
N LYS A 103 31.42 -18.95 -5.97
CA LYS A 103 32.88 -19.08 -6.02
C LYS A 103 33.55 -17.80 -5.52
N GLY A 104 33.91 -17.81 -4.24
CA GLY A 104 35.06 -17.06 -3.74
C GLY A 104 34.74 -15.83 -2.90
N ARG A 105 34.61 -16.04 -1.58
CA ARG A 105 35.32 -15.19 -0.63
C ARG A 105 35.84 -16.06 0.51
N VAL A 106 36.92 -16.79 0.22
CA VAL A 106 37.89 -17.16 1.26
C VAL A 106 38.66 -15.87 1.54
N GLN A 107 38.36 -15.21 2.65
CA GLN A 107 39.21 -14.15 3.18
C GLN A 107 40.37 -14.83 3.92
N ARG A 108 41.58 -14.59 3.43
CA ARG A 108 42.82 -14.74 4.21
C ARG A 108 42.92 -13.58 5.20
#